data_AF-A0A8H5C5Q4-F1
#
_entry.id   AF-A0A8H5C5Q4-F1
#
_cell.length_a   1.000
_cell.length_b   1.000
_cell.length_c   1.000
_cell.angle_alpha   90.00
_cell.angle_beta   90.00
_cell.angle_gamma   90.00
#
_symmetry.space_group_name_H-M   'P 1'
#
loop_
_entity.id
_entity.type
_entity.pdbx_description
1 polymer ?
#
loop_
_entity_poly.entity_id
_entity_poly.type
_entity_poly.pdbx_seq_one_letter_code
_entity_poly.pdbx_strand_id
1 'polypeptide(L)'
;MRHERENLIKRTVKVPNATSTDEVALTPAESINQAMHPEGVRMNAGGNTYNWNNVQGNQTQNINNDNRSKIQEWIDAPNPSINFNAAYNKMTKGTGVWLLEDSRFNEWKDEGGLLWLQGKAGSGKTFLCTKAIFSISAEHQVVYFYFDTLDQTKSKGTYQGMLSSLMLDKPSTTCIFIDAMDECQASDQHLVSRLILDLVELGSKIHMFVSCRHTASTVGISSATYEISLNEQVVESDIQRHIEQVFQDRPLSVDVHKEVTEALAHGAHGQIRWVDCQIQQLQELGTRTAILTALKNLPDDLEETYCQALVRVNKHHQKDVEAILKWLLFGYEELKLELLPEILRAASYRGREEIVKLLVEKGADINAQGGQYGNALQAASYLGREEIVKLLVEKGADINASRWSIWQCSPGCFIFGKKEEIVKLLVEKGADINAQGGYHGNALQAASLEKKQT
;
A
#
# COMPACT_ATOMS: atom_id res chain seq x y z
N MET A 1 0.46 -12.74 -41.48
CA MET A 1 -0.04 -12.98 -40.10
C MET A 1 0.94 -13.61 -39.11
N ARG A 2 1.58 -14.79 -39.33
CA ARG A 2 2.66 -15.28 -38.43
C ARG A 2 3.98 -14.51 -38.60
N HIS A 3 4.37 -14.23 -39.84
CA HIS A 3 5.62 -13.53 -40.16
C HIS A 3 5.59 -12.01 -39.87
N GLU A 4 4.41 -11.40 -39.89
CA GLU A 4 4.24 -9.98 -39.48
C GLU A 4 4.32 -9.80 -37.97
N ARG A 5 4.03 -10.86 -37.18
CA ARG A 5 4.08 -10.83 -35.71
C ARG A 5 5.51 -10.97 -35.16
N GLU A 6 6.35 -11.78 -35.80
CA GLU A 6 7.80 -11.83 -35.51
C GLU A 6 8.48 -10.48 -35.80
N ASN A 7 8.04 -9.77 -36.83
CA ASN A 7 8.55 -8.44 -37.16
C ASN A 7 8.05 -7.34 -36.19
N LEU A 8 6.91 -7.53 -35.51
CA LEU A 8 6.43 -6.61 -34.47
C LEU A 8 7.20 -6.79 -33.15
N ILE A 9 7.55 -8.03 -32.78
CA ILE A 9 8.36 -8.31 -31.57
C ILE A 9 9.79 -7.79 -31.73
N LYS A 10 10.39 -7.94 -32.93
CA LYS A 10 11.69 -7.33 -33.28
C LYS A 10 11.67 -5.79 -33.28
N ARG A 11 10.50 -5.15 -33.34
CA ARG A 11 10.37 -3.67 -33.31
C ARG A 11 10.26 -3.10 -31.89
N THR A 12 9.89 -3.90 -30.89
CA THR A 12 9.79 -3.49 -29.48
C THR A 12 11.10 -3.61 -28.69
N VAL A 13 12.12 -4.25 -29.25
CA VAL A 13 13.48 -4.29 -28.68
C VAL A 13 14.46 -3.90 -29.79
N LYS A 14 14.71 -2.58 -29.95
CA LYS A 14 15.88 -2.12 -30.70
C LYS A 14 17.09 -2.27 -29.79
N VAL A 15 17.77 -3.41 -29.89
CA VAL A 15 19.18 -3.50 -29.48
C VAL A 15 19.98 -2.62 -30.46
N PRO A 16 20.85 -1.70 -30.02
CA PRO A 16 21.70 -0.94 -30.93
C PRO A 16 22.62 -1.90 -31.69
N ASN A 17 22.70 -1.75 -33.02
CA ASN A 17 23.68 -2.47 -33.82
C ASN A 17 25.09 -2.03 -33.40
N ALA A 18 25.90 -2.99 -32.95
CA ALA A 18 27.31 -2.80 -32.68
C ALA A 18 28.04 -2.41 -33.98
N THR A 19 28.52 -1.17 -34.04
CA THR A 19 29.59 -0.78 -34.96
C THR A 19 30.92 -0.98 -34.24
N SER A 20 31.67 -1.95 -34.77
CA SER A 20 33.09 -2.27 -34.52
C SER A 20 33.91 -1.24 -33.76
N THR A 21 34.26 -1.55 -32.51
CA THR A 21 35.59 -1.37 -31.92
C THR A 21 35.65 -2.14 -30.59
N ASP A 22 36.47 -3.19 -30.53
CA ASP A 22 37.03 -3.83 -29.33
C ASP A 22 36.25 -3.69 -28.00
N GLU A 23 35.01 -4.19 -27.94
CA GLU A 23 34.25 -4.32 -26.69
C GLU A 23 34.44 -5.73 -26.11
N VAL A 24 34.90 -5.78 -24.86
CA VAL A 24 34.94 -6.99 -24.03
C VAL A 24 33.55 -7.64 -24.04
N ALA A 25 33.47 -8.94 -24.39
CA ALA A 25 32.21 -9.66 -24.42
C ALA A 25 31.56 -9.65 -23.02
N LEU A 26 30.45 -8.93 -22.89
CA LEU A 26 29.69 -8.80 -21.64
C LEU A 26 29.09 -10.15 -21.25
N THR A 27 29.05 -10.46 -19.96
CA THR A 27 28.35 -11.65 -19.45
C THR A 27 26.84 -11.54 -19.71
N PRO A 28 26.07 -12.65 -19.70
CA PRO A 28 24.61 -12.59 -19.81
C PRO A 28 23.98 -11.71 -18.72
N ALA A 29 24.53 -11.72 -17.50
CA ALA A 29 24.07 -10.90 -16.39
C ALA A 29 24.33 -9.41 -16.64
N GLU A 30 25.50 -9.05 -17.18
CA GLU A 30 25.85 -7.68 -17.60
C GLU A 30 24.97 -7.19 -18.76
N SER A 31 24.64 -8.08 -19.70
CA SER A 31 23.77 -7.79 -20.85
C SER A 31 22.32 -7.52 -20.41
N ILE A 32 21.77 -8.34 -19.51
CA ILE A 32 20.45 -8.11 -18.89
C ILE A 32 20.45 -6.79 -18.13
N ASN A 33 21.54 -6.49 -17.43
CA ASN A 33 21.67 -5.27 -16.67
C ASN A 33 21.78 -4.01 -17.54
N GLN A 34 22.38 -4.08 -18.72
CA GLN A 34 22.35 -3.00 -19.70
C GLN A 34 20.97 -2.83 -20.35
N ALA A 35 20.23 -3.93 -20.55
CA ALA A 35 18.87 -3.90 -21.09
C ALA A 35 17.84 -3.33 -20.09
N MET A 36 18.12 -3.39 -18.79
CA MET A 36 17.32 -2.75 -17.76
C MET A 36 17.61 -1.25 -17.66
N HIS A 37 16.88 -0.45 -18.45
CA HIS A 37 16.84 1.01 -18.32
C HIS A 37 15.50 1.46 -17.70
N PRO A 38 15.51 2.46 -16.79
CA PRO A 38 14.29 2.99 -16.15
C PRO A 38 13.36 3.77 -17.09
N GLU A 39 13.69 3.90 -18.38
CA GLU A 39 12.81 4.49 -19.38
C GLU A 39 12.21 3.41 -20.31
N GLY A 40 10.97 3.01 -20.05
CA GLY A 40 10.07 2.57 -21.12
C GLY A 40 9.72 1.08 -21.23
N VAL A 41 10.15 0.21 -20.32
CA VAL A 41 9.64 -1.19 -20.32
C VAL A 41 8.33 -1.26 -19.53
N ARG A 42 7.20 -1.38 -20.24
CA ARG A 42 5.94 -1.81 -19.63
C ARG A 42 5.80 -3.32 -19.81
N MET A 43 6.00 -4.08 -18.74
CA MET A 43 5.47 -5.43 -18.68
C MET A 43 3.95 -5.30 -18.57
N ASN A 44 3.25 -5.69 -19.62
CA ASN A 44 1.82 -5.96 -19.52
C ASN A 44 1.71 -7.37 -18.94
N ALA A 45 1.04 -7.54 -17.79
CA ALA A 45 0.46 -8.85 -17.46
C ALA A 45 -0.29 -9.30 -18.72
N GLY A 46 -0.08 -10.54 -19.18
CA GLY A 46 -0.67 -11.07 -20.41
C GLY A 46 -2.11 -10.56 -20.54
N GLY A 47 -2.31 -9.59 -21.43
CA GLY A 47 -3.44 -8.67 -21.30
C GLY A 47 -4.75 -9.40 -21.45
N ASN A 48 -5.56 -9.42 -20.40
CA ASN A 48 -6.99 -9.70 -20.48
C ASN A 48 -7.75 -8.64 -19.69
N THR A 49 -7.81 -7.43 -20.24
CA THR A 49 -8.98 -6.58 -20.01
C THR A 49 -10.12 -7.22 -20.80
N TYR A 50 -10.95 -8.03 -20.14
CA TYR A 50 -12.13 -8.62 -20.76
C TYR A 50 -13.11 -7.49 -21.15
N ASN A 51 -13.26 -7.26 -22.46
CA ASN A 51 -14.30 -6.38 -22.98
C ASN A 51 -15.62 -7.17 -23.06
N TRP A 52 -16.40 -7.12 -21.98
CA TRP A 52 -17.69 -7.81 -21.84
C TRP A 52 -18.74 -7.45 -22.91
N ASN A 53 -18.54 -6.35 -23.64
CA ASN A 53 -19.44 -5.92 -24.70
C ASN A 53 -19.54 -6.93 -25.87
N ASN A 54 -18.61 -7.88 -25.97
CA ASN A 54 -18.64 -8.92 -27.00
C ASN A 54 -19.27 -10.25 -26.55
N VAL A 55 -19.71 -10.40 -25.29
CA VAL A 55 -20.37 -11.62 -24.78
C VAL A 55 -21.90 -11.55 -24.90
N GLN A 56 -22.43 -10.72 -25.81
CA GLN A 56 -23.85 -10.77 -26.22
C GLN A 56 -24.12 -11.87 -27.27
N GLY A 57 -23.33 -12.93 -27.27
CA GLY A 57 -23.56 -14.14 -28.07
C GLY A 57 -24.40 -15.15 -27.29
N ASN A 58 -25.71 -15.12 -27.51
CA ASN A 58 -26.71 -16.17 -27.25
C ASN A 58 -26.24 -17.37 -26.39
N GLN A 59 -26.45 -17.28 -25.06
CA GLN A 59 -26.85 -18.38 -24.13
C GLN A 59 -26.52 -18.11 -22.63
N THR A 60 -26.62 -16.88 -22.12
CA THR A 60 -26.50 -16.60 -20.68
C THR A 60 -27.73 -15.87 -20.15
N GLN A 61 -28.89 -16.55 -20.17
CA GLN A 61 -30.12 -16.03 -19.53
C GLN A 61 -30.37 -16.54 -18.10
N ASN A 62 -29.47 -17.29 -17.47
CA ASN A 62 -29.76 -17.92 -16.15
C ASN A 62 -28.72 -17.68 -15.05
N ILE A 63 -27.90 -16.62 -15.12
CA ILE A 63 -27.04 -16.24 -14.00
C ILE A 63 -27.69 -15.06 -13.29
N ASN A 64 -28.21 -15.31 -12.08
CA ASN A 64 -28.77 -14.28 -11.20
C ASN A 64 -27.73 -13.16 -10.98
N ASN A 65 -28.15 -11.90 -10.87
CA ASN A 65 -27.23 -10.75 -10.84
C ASN A 65 -26.17 -10.87 -9.74
N ASP A 66 -26.52 -11.43 -8.58
CA ASP A 66 -25.58 -11.70 -7.48
C ASP A 66 -24.49 -12.70 -7.85
N ASN A 67 -24.82 -13.73 -8.65
CA ASN A 67 -23.85 -14.70 -9.14
C ASN A 67 -22.97 -14.07 -10.23
N ARG A 68 -23.50 -13.16 -11.06
CA ARG A 68 -22.67 -12.40 -12.00
C ARG A 68 -21.69 -11.49 -11.29
N SER A 69 -22.10 -10.79 -10.23
CA SER A 69 -21.20 -9.96 -9.42
C SER A 69 -20.12 -10.77 -8.72
N LYS A 70 -20.46 -11.93 -8.14
CA LYS A 70 -19.47 -12.82 -7.51
C LYS A 70 -18.49 -13.43 -8.53
N ILE A 71 -18.97 -13.78 -9.72
CA ILE A 71 -18.12 -14.26 -10.81
C ILE A 71 -17.24 -13.11 -11.33
N GLN A 72 -17.76 -11.89 -11.39
CA GLN A 72 -17.00 -10.71 -11.78
C GLN A 72 -15.90 -10.39 -10.77
N GLU A 73 -16.22 -10.38 -9.47
CA GLU A 73 -15.21 -10.25 -8.38
C GLU A 73 -14.18 -11.38 -8.40
N TRP A 74 -14.59 -12.61 -8.76
CA TRP A 74 -13.67 -13.74 -8.90
C TRP A 74 -12.76 -13.62 -10.13
N ILE A 75 -13.25 -13.05 -11.24
CA ILE A 75 -12.51 -12.86 -12.49
C ILE A 75 -11.65 -11.59 -12.49
N ASP A 76 -11.99 -10.58 -11.66
CA ASP A 76 -11.21 -9.37 -11.43
C ASP A 76 -9.95 -9.67 -10.58
N ALA A 77 -9.15 -10.61 -11.08
CA ALA A 77 -7.93 -11.03 -10.44
C ALA A 77 -6.98 -9.83 -10.26
N PRO A 78 -6.27 -9.79 -9.13
CA PRO A 78 -5.29 -8.74 -8.89
C PRO A 78 -4.26 -8.70 -10.04
N ASN A 79 -4.01 -7.51 -10.59
CA ASN A 79 -3.03 -7.35 -11.67
C ASN A 79 -1.62 -7.18 -11.06
N PRO A 80 -0.74 -8.18 -11.17
CA PRO A 80 0.58 -8.14 -10.54
C PRO A 80 1.55 -7.20 -11.27
N SER A 81 1.27 -6.81 -12.52
CA SER A 81 2.13 -5.90 -13.29
C SER A 81 2.22 -4.49 -12.68
N ILE A 82 1.25 -4.09 -11.85
CA ILE A 82 1.29 -2.79 -11.14
C ILE A 82 2.49 -2.78 -10.18
N ASN A 83 2.61 -3.80 -9.33
CA ASN A 83 3.69 -3.95 -8.36
C ASN A 83 5.03 -4.19 -9.06
N PHE A 84 5.05 -5.03 -10.10
CA PHE A 84 6.23 -5.23 -10.94
C PHE A 84 6.77 -3.91 -11.51
N ASN A 85 5.92 -3.15 -12.22
CA ASN A 85 6.35 -1.91 -12.87
C ASN A 85 6.74 -0.85 -11.82
N ALA A 86 6.03 -0.78 -10.69
CA ALA A 86 6.37 0.14 -9.60
C ALA A 86 7.74 -0.19 -8.97
N ALA A 87 8.06 -1.48 -8.79
CA ALA A 87 9.36 -1.93 -8.32
C ALA A 87 10.44 -1.66 -9.37
N TYR A 88 10.22 -2.08 -10.61
CA TYR A 88 11.15 -1.94 -11.73
C TYR A 88 11.56 -0.48 -11.96
N ASN A 89 10.62 0.45 -11.96
CA ASN A 89 10.88 1.87 -12.20
C ASN A 89 11.71 2.53 -11.08
N LYS A 90 11.75 1.94 -9.88
CA LYS A 90 12.55 2.42 -8.74
C LYS A 90 13.92 1.74 -8.64
N MET A 91 14.16 0.69 -9.42
CA MET A 91 15.42 -0.04 -9.37
C MET A 91 16.57 0.80 -9.90
N THR A 92 17.71 0.67 -9.23
CA THR A 92 18.97 1.28 -9.63
C THR A 92 19.67 0.41 -10.66
N LYS A 93 20.28 1.03 -11.68
CA LYS A 93 20.99 0.29 -12.72
C LYS A 93 22.18 -0.44 -12.09
N GLY A 94 22.40 -1.70 -12.45
CA GLY A 94 23.50 -2.48 -11.88
C GLY A 94 23.21 -3.15 -10.56
N THR A 95 22.11 -2.87 -9.86
CA THR A 95 21.81 -3.60 -8.63
C THR A 95 21.18 -4.97 -8.88
N GLY A 96 21.39 -5.90 -7.94
CA GLY A 96 20.84 -7.25 -7.95
C GLY A 96 21.46 -8.20 -8.97
N VAL A 97 22.59 -7.83 -9.59
CA VAL A 97 23.29 -8.67 -10.58
C VAL A 97 23.84 -9.93 -9.93
N TRP A 98 24.36 -9.82 -8.70
CA TRP A 98 24.91 -10.93 -7.93
C TRP A 98 23.91 -12.09 -7.76
N LEU A 99 22.60 -11.81 -7.72
CA LEU A 99 21.58 -12.86 -7.61
C LEU A 99 21.55 -13.74 -8.86
N LEU A 100 21.72 -13.13 -10.04
CA LEU A 100 21.74 -13.85 -11.31
C LEU A 100 23.03 -14.67 -11.49
N GLU A 101 24.08 -14.32 -10.76
CA GLU A 101 25.37 -15.01 -10.73
C GLU A 101 25.47 -16.03 -9.59
N ASP A 102 24.51 -16.04 -8.66
CA ASP A 102 24.49 -16.97 -7.54
C ASP A 102 24.34 -18.42 -8.04
N SER A 103 25.18 -19.32 -7.54
CA SER A 103 25.17 -20.72 -7.99
C SER A 103 23.83 -21.39 -7.71
N ARG A 104 23.21 -21.11 -6.56
CA ARG A 104 21.91 -21.68 -6.17
C ARG A 104 20.78 -21.18 -7.07
N PHE A 105 20.84 -19.91 -7.49
CA PHE A 105 19.87 -19.35 -8.42
C PHE A 105 19.98 -20.00 -9.79
N ASN A 106 21.21 -20.23 -10.28
CA ASN A 106 21.43 -20.88 -11.57
C ASN A 106 21.08 -22.37 -11.53
N GLU A 107 21.47 -23.10 -10.47
CA GLU A 107 21.04 -24.49 -10.25
C GLU A 107 19.51 -24.60 -10.20
N TRP A 108 18.83 -23.72 -9.47
CA TRP A 108 17.37 -23.67 -9.45
C TRP A 108 16.76 -23.34 -10.81
N LYS A 109 17.39 -22.44 -11.59
CA LYS A 109 16.95 -22.10 -12.95
C LYS A 109 17.01 -23.32 -13.88
N ASP A 110 17.97 -24.21 -13.69
CA ASP A 110 18.16 -25.40 -14.52
C ASP A 110 17.35 -26.62 -14.04
N GLU A 111 17.31 -26.86 -12.72
CA GLU A 111 16.76 -28.09 -12.12
C GLU A 111 15.30 -27.95 -11.64
N GLY A 112 14.83 -26.73 -11.40
CA GLY A 112 13.50 -26.47 -10.85
C GLY A 112 13.42 -26.66 -9.33
N GLY A 113 12.20 -26.76 -8.82
CA GLY A 113 11.93 -26.84 -7.38
C GLY A 113 11.70 -25.47 -6.74
N LEU A 114 11.93 -25.39 -5.42
CA LEU A 114 11.62 -24.22 -4.61
C LEU A 114 12.87 -23.44 -4.23
N LEU A 115 12.97 -22.19 -4.66
CA LEU A 115 13.97 -21.23 -4.20
C LEU A 115 13.33 -20.22 -3.25
N TRP A 116 13.94 -20.08 -2.08
CA TRP A 116 13.59 -19.08 -1.07
C TRP A 116 14.57 -17.94 -1.01
N LEU A 117 14.04 -16.71 -1.15
CA LEU A 117 14.77 -15.47 -0.93
C LEU A 117 14.34 -14.83 0.39
N GLN A 118 15.19 -14.91 1.41
CA GLN A 118 14.89 -14.38 2.74
C GLN A 118 15.67 -13.11 3.03
N GLY A 119 15.09 -12.19 3.79
CA GLY A 119 15.76 -10.92 4.11
C GLY A 119 15.01 -10.05 5.11
N LYS A 120 15.72 -9.17 5.83
CA LYS A 120 15.12 -8.18 6.73
C LYS A 120 14.15 -7.26 5.96
N ALA A 121 13.26 -6.57 6.67
CA ALA A 121 12.43 -5.54 6.05
C ALA A 121 13.33 -4.48 5.39
N GLY A 122 12.94 -4.00 4.20
CA GLY A 122 13.72 -2.98 3.50
C GLY A 122 15.02 -3.43 2.84
N SER A 123 15.35 -4.74 2.83
CA SER A 123 16.59 -5.27 2.24
C SER A 123 16.58 -5.43 0.70
N GLY A 124 15.49 -5.05 0.03
CA GLY A 124 15.40 -5.10 -1.44
C GLY A 124 14.87 -6.41 -2.05
N LYS A 125 14.23 -7.29 -1.27
CA LYS A 125 13.63 -8.55 -1.77
C LYS A 125 12.74 -8.37 -3.00
N THR A 126 11.81 -7.42 -2.96
CA THR A 126 10.91 -7.11 -4.08
C THR A 126 11.66 -6.68 -5.33
N PHE A 127 12.76 -5.92 -5.19
CA PHE A 127 13.61 -5.54 -6.33
C PHE A 127 14.34 -6.74 -6.93
N LEU A 128 14.84 -7.65 -6.09
CA LEU A 128 15.49 -8.88 -6.51
C LEU A 128 14.53 -9.87 -7.18
N CYS A 129 13.33 -10.04 -6.61
CA CYS A 129 12.26 -10.82 -7.22
C CYS A 129 11.90 -10.26 -8.60
N THR A 130 11.73 -8.93 -8.71
CA THR A 130 11.47 -8.24 -9.98
C THR A 130 12.60 -8.44 -10.99
N LYS A 131 13.87 -8.40 -10.55
CA LYS A 131 15.05 -8.69 -11.39
C LYS A 131 15.00 -10.13 -11.94
N ALA A 132 14.71 -11.10 -11.06
CA ALA A 132 14.65 -12.50 -11.41
C ALA A 132 13.49 -12.81 -12.38
N ILE A 133 12.33 -12.19 -12.18
CA ILE A 133 11.20 -12.26 -13.12
C ILE A 133 11.65 -11.73 -14.48
N PHE A 134 12.27 -10.55 -14.52
CA PHE A 134 12.71 -9.93 -15.77
C PHE A 134 13.72 -10.82 -16.52
N SER A 135 14.73 -11.35 -15.82
CA SER A 135 15.76 -12.20 -16.44
C SER A 135 15.18 -13.50 -17.00
N ILE A 136 14.27 -14.15 -16.27
CA ILE A 136 13.69 -15.44 -16.67
C ILE A 136 12.61 -15.27 -17.74
N SER A 137 11.88 -14.14 -17.75
CA SER A 137 10.84 -13.84 -18.73
C SER A 137 11.32 -13.79 -20.18
N ALA A 138 12.62 -13.61 -20.40
CA ALA A 138 13.23 -13.65 -21.72
C ALA A 138 13.24 -15.07 -22.33
N GLU A 139 13.28 -16.10 -21.48
CA GLU A 139 13.48 -17.50 -21.89
C GLU A 139 12.27 -18.39 -21.56
N HIS A 140 11.51 -18.05 -20.52
CA HIS A 140 10.43 -18.88 -19.99
C HIS A 140 9.13 -18.08 -19.84
N GLN A 141 8.00 -18.79 -19.89
CA GLN A 141 6.73 -18.19 -19.43
C GLN A 141 6.73 -18.12 -17.91
N VAL A 142 6.69 -16.90 -17.41
CA VAL A 142 6.67 -16.57 -15.99
C VAL A 142 5.28 -16.14 -15.58
N VAL A 143 4.84 -16.63 -14.43
CA VAL A 143 3.68 -16.11 -13.71
C VAL A 143 4.19 -15.58 -12.39
N TYR A 144 3.68 -14.44 -11.95
CA TYR A 144 4.16 -13.80 -10.75
C TYR A 144 3.03 -13.14 -9.96
N PHE A 145 3.18 -13.12 -8.65
CA PHE A 145 2.25 -12.51 -7.73
C PHE A 145 3.00 -11.73 -6.66
N TYR A 146 2.47 -10.57 -6.29
CA TYR A 146 3.00 -9.75 -5.21
C TYR A 146 1.93 -9.70 -4.12
N PHE A 147 2.23 -10.27 -2.95
CA PHE A 147 1.43 -9.99 -1.77
C PHE A 147 1.64 -8.53 -1.38
N ASP A 148 0.53 -7.86 -1.09
CA ASP A 148 0.51 -6.45 -0.73
C ASP A 148 -0.65 -6.22 0.23
N THR A 149 -0.33 -6.05 1.51
CA THR A 149 -1.33 -5.78 2.56
C THR A 149 -2.01 -4.43 2.41
N LEU A 150 -1.42 -3.51 1.64
CA LEU A 150 -1.92 -2.15 1.43
C LEU A 150 -2.71 -2.02 0.12
N ASP A 151 -2.94 -3.12 -0.59
CA ASP A 151 -3.69 -3.10 -1.84
C ASP A 151 -5.16 -2.76 -1.61
N GLN A 152 -5.63 -1.72 -2.32
CA GLN A 152 -6.99 -1.16 -2.18
C GLN A 152 -8.11 -2.16 -2.50
N THR A 153 -7.83 -3.19 -3.30
CA THR A 153 -8.83 -4.22 -3.62
C THR A 153 -8.93 -5.30 -2.54
N LYS A 154 -8.00 -5.29 -1.56
CA LYS A 154 -7.78 -6.31 -0.51
C LYS A 154 -7.50 -7.72 -1.03
N SER A 155 -7.58 -7.94 -2.35
CA SER A 155 -7.41 -9.25 -2.97
C SER A 155 -5.95 -9.69 -2.99
N LYS A 156 -4.99 -8.76 -3.07
CA LYS A 156 -3.55 -9.09 -3.04
C LYS A 156 -3.02 -9.63 -1.72
N GLY A 157 -3.77 -9.49 -0.62
CA GLY A 157 -3.42 -10.10 0.67
C GLY A 157 -3.94 -11.53 0.84
N THR A 158 -4.75 -12.05 -0.09
CA THR A 158 -5.52 -13.28 0.10
C THR A 158 -4.98 -14.43 -0.76
N TYR A 159 -5.17 -15.67 -0.27
CA TYR A 159 -4.93 -16.89 -1.04
C TYR A 159 -5.76 -16.92 -2.33
N GLN A 160 -7.01 -16.48 -2.26
CA GLN A 160 -7.92 -16.46 -3.42
C GLN A 160 -7.46 -15.50 -4.50
N GLY A 161 -6.99 -14.30 -4.14
CA GLY A 161 -6.45 -13.34 -5.09
C GLY A 161 -5.20 -13.88 -5.79
N MET A 162 -4.30 -14.52 -5.04
CA MET A 162 -3.15 -15.22 -5.62
C MET A 162 -3.61 -16.31 -6.59
N LEU A 163 -4.48 -17.22 -6.17
CA LEU A 163 -4.94 -18.33 -7.01
C LEU A 163 -5.61 -17.83 -8.29
N SER A 164 -6.44 -16.79 -8.20
CA SER A 164 -7.13 -16.21 -9.36
C SER A 164 -6.12 -15.58 -10.33
N SER A 165 -5.08 -14.90 -9.83
CA SER A 165 -4.00 -14.37 -10.66
C SER A 165 -3.16 -15.48 -11.31
N LEU A 166 -2.91 -16.60 -10.61
CA LEU A 166 -2.14 -17.73 -11.13
C LEU A 166 -2.92 -18.53 -12.18
N MET A 167 -4.24 -18.69 -11.99
CA MET A 167 -5.13 -19.51 -12.84
C MET A 167 -5.52 -18.83 -14.15
N LEU A 168 -5.44 -17.50 -14.24
CA LEU A 168 -5.72 -16.76 -15.47
C LEU A 168 -4.59 -16.85 -16.50
N ASP A 169 -3.41 -17.34 -16.10
CA ASP A 169 -2.26 -17.48 -16.97
C ASP A 169 -2.15 -18.87 -17.62
N LYS A 170 -1.37 -18.96 -18.69
CA LYS A 170 -1.43 -20.06 -19.65
C LYS A 170 -1.10 -21.44 -19.06
N PRO A 171 -1.69 -22.53 -19.60
CA PRO A 171 -1.51 -23.91 -19.13
C PRO A 171 -0.10 -24.49 -19.34
N SER A 172 0.84 -23.74 -19.92
CA SER A 172 2.23 -24.15 -20.17
C SER A 172 3.24 -23.46 -19.25
N THR A 173 2.80 -22.81 -18.18
CA THR A 173 3.68 -22.07 -17.25
C THR A 173 4.63 -23.02 -16.53
N THR A 174 5.92 -22.71 -16.56
CA THR A 174 6.98 -23.48 -15.88
C THR A 174 7.60 -22.73 -14.71
N CYS A 175 7.42 -21.41 -14.58
CA CYS A 175 8.04 -20.61 -13.53
C CYS A 175 7.04 -19.69 -12.82
N ILE A 176 6.98 -19.79 -11.48
CA ILE A 176 6.04 -19.08 -10.61
C ILE A 176 6.84 -18.27 -9.57
N PHE A 177 6.57 -16.97 -9.49
CA PHE A 177 7.16 -16.07 -8.51
C PHE A 177 6.11 -15.57 -7.51
N ILE A 178 6.45 -15.59 -6.23
CA ILE A 178 5.61 -15.09 -5.14
C ILE A 178 6.46 -14.14 -4.30
N ASP A 179 6.19 -12.85 -4.40
CA ASP A 179 6.85 -11.83 -3.59
C ASP A 179 6.10 -11.58 -2.27
N ALA A 180 6.86 -11.34 -1.20
CA ALA A 180 6.38 -10.92 0.10
C ALA A 180 5.35 -11.89 0.72
N MET A 181 5.62 -13.20 0.68
CA MET A 181 4.72 -14.22 1.22
C MET A 181 4.31 -13.97 2.68
N ASP A 182 5.16 -13.32 3.48
CA ASP A 182 4.85 -12.92 4.86
C ASP A 182 3.73 -11.87 4.98
N GLU A 183 3.41 -11.16 3.89
CA GLU A 183 2.30 -10.22 3.77
C GLU A 183 0.96 -10.90 3.43
N CYS A 184 0.95 -12.22 3.23
CA CYS A 184 -0.29 -12.99 3.16
C CYS A 184 -1.04 -12.94 4.50
N GLN A 185 -2.36 -12.79 4.45
CA GLN A 185 -3.23 -12.84 5.63
C GLN A 185 -2.96 -14.09 6.46
N ALA A 186 -2.89 -13.93 7.78
CA ALA A 186 -2.53 -15.02 8.70
C ALA A 186 -3.46 -16.24 8.58
N SER A 187 -4.75 -16.04 8.25
CA SER A 187 -5.71 -17.12 7.99
C SER A 187 -5.34 -17.96 6.76
N ASP A 188 -4.67 -17.37 5.78
CA ASP A 188 -4.44 -17.93 4.45
C ASP A 188 -3.02 -18.46 4.27
N GLN A 189 -2.07 -18.08 5.15
CA GLN A 189 -0.66 -18.49 5.08
C GLN A 189 -0.48 -20.00 4.96
N HIS A 190 -1.27 -20.79 5.69
CA HIS A 190 -1.20 -22.26 5.63
C HIS A 190 -1.67 -22.82 4.28
N LEU A 191 -2.65 -22.18 3.62
CA LEU A 191 -3.15 -22.57 2.29
C LEU A 191 -2.11 -22.25 1.21
N VAL A 192 -1.51 -21.06 1.27
CA VAL A 192 -0.42 -20.66 0.36
C VAL A 192 0.76 -21.62 0.50
N SER A 193 1.15 -21.92 1.73
CA SER A 193 2.24 -22.85 2.03
C SER A 193 1.98 -24.24 1.47
N ARG A 194 0.77 -24.76 1.66
CA ARG A 194 0.39 -26.07 1.16
C ARG A 194 0.35 -26.12 -0.36
N LEU A 195 -0.18 -25.08 -1.00
CA LEU A 195 -0.18 -24.98 -2.47
C LEU A 195 1.26 -24.98 -3.02
N ILE A 196 2.18 -24.25 -2.39
CA ILE A 196 3.59 -24.23 -2.81
C ILE A 196 4.19 -25.64 -2.74
N LEU A 197 3.99 -26.36 -1.63
CA LEU A 197 4.46 -27.74 -1.48
C LEU A 197 3.84 -28.67 -2.53
N ASP A 198 2.52 -28.64 -2.68
CA ASP A 198 1.81 -29.48 -3.62
C ASP A 198 2.30 -29.23 -5.06
N LEU A 199 2.51 -27.97 -5.46
CA LEU A 199 3.04 -27.61 -6.78
C LEU A 199 4.47 -28.11 -7.01
N VAL A 200 5.34 -28.05 -5.99
CA VAL A 200 6.72 -28.55 -6.08
C VAL A 200 6.73 -30.08 -6.15
N GLU A 201 5.86 -30.77 -5.41
CA GLU A 201 5.74 -32.23 -5.45
C GLU A 201 5.13 -32.75 -6.75
N LEU A 202 4.23 -31.98 -7.38
CA LEU A 202 3.52 -32.39 -8.59
C LEU A 202 4.40 -32.48 -9.84
N GLY A 203 5.58 -31.85 -9.87
CA GLY A 203 6.40 -31.89 -11.08
C GLY A 203 7.84 -31.46 -10.90
N SER A 204 8.76 -32.28 -11.40
CA SER A 204 10.21 -32.02 -11.53
C SER A 204 10.58 -30.91 -12.52
N LYS A 205 9.62 -30.05 -12.93
CA LYS A 205 9.78 -28.98 -13.93
C LYS A 205 9.10 -27.66 -13.53
N ILE A 206 8.59 -27.56 -12.31
CA ILE A 206 8.02 -26.31 -11.81
C ILE A 206 9.11 -25.58 -11.05
N HIS A 207 9.39 -24.34 -11.46
CA HIS A 207 10.36 -23.45 -10.82
C HIS A 207 9.57 -22.46 -9.95
N MET A 208 9.62 -22.62 -8.63
CA MET A 208 8.99 -21.69 -7.69
C MET A 208 10.03 -20.80 -7.03
N PHE A 209 9.84 -19.48 -7.12
CA PHE A 209 10.64 -18.47 -6.42
C PHE A 209 9.74 -17.78 -5.41
N VAL A 210 10.12 -17.78 -4.13
CA VAL A 210 9.33 -17.16 -3.07
C VAL A 210 10.21 -16.23 -2.24
N SER A 211 9.75 -15.00 -2.02
CA SER A 211 10.42 -14.04 -1.14
C SER A 211 9.66 -13.85 0.18
N CYS A 212 10.39 -13.74 1.29
CA CYS A 212 9.80 -13.49 2.61
C CYS A 212 10.80 -12.89 3.63
N ARG A 213 10.33 -12.52 4.82
CA ARG A 213 11.21 -12.14 5.96
C ARG A 213 11.83 -13.36 6.66
N HIS A 214 12.98 -13.14 7.32
CA HIS A 214 13.76 -14.13 8.11
C HIS A 214 12.98 -14.85 9.23
N THR A 215 11.75 -14.45 9.53
CA THR A 215 10.93 -15.04 10.60
C THR A 215 10.35 -16.39 10.18
N ALA A 216 11.21 -17.41 10.23
CA ALA A 216 10.79 -18.80 10.32
C ALA A 216 10.00 -19.01 11.62
N SER A 217 8.68 -18.92 11.55
CA SER A 217 7.78 -19.48 12.57
C SER A 217 6.43 -19.98 12.03
N THR A 218 6.05 -19.76 10.76
CA THR A 218 4.66 -20.04 10.34
C THR A 218 4.45 -20.82 9.04
N VAL A 219 5.49 -21.42 8.48
CA VAL A 219 5.32 -22.18 7.23
C VAL A 219 6.04 -23.50 7.35
N GLY A 220 5.29 -24.60 7.52
CA GLY A 220 5.79 -25.98 7.66
C GLY A 220 6.48 -26.56 6.42
N ILE A 221 7.21 -25.74 5.69
CA ILE A 221 8.04 -26.11 4.54
C ILE A 221 9.47 -26.27 5.07
N SER A 222 9.82 -27.44 5.56
CA SER A 222 11.19 -27.72 6.03
C SER A 222 12.16 -28.07 4.90
N SER A 223 11.75 -27.94 3.64
CA SER A 223 12.40 -28.56 2.48
C SER A 223 12.40 -27.66 1.24
N ALA A 224 12.72 -26.36 1.39
CA ALA A 224 13.08 -25.58 0.21
C ALA A 224 14.32 -26.21 -0.46
N THR A 225 14.28 -26.31 -1.79
CA THR A 225 15.38 -26.90 -2.56
C THR A 225 16.61 -26.01 -2.51
N TYR A 226 16.40 -24.69 -2.54
CA TYR A 226 17.44 -23.68 -2.49
C TYR A 226 17.05 -22.54 -1.55
N GLU A 227 18.00 -22.04 -0.78
CA GLU A 227 17.80 -20.92 0.14
C GLU A 227 18.89 -19.86 -0.05
N ILE A 228 18.46 -18.63 -0.31
CA ILE A 228 19.29 -17.43 -0.46
C ILE A 228 18.86 -16.43 0.60
N SER A 229 19.74 -16.20 1.57
CA SER A 229 19.51 -15.29 2.69
C SER A 229 20.28 -13.99 2.50
N LEU A 230 19.53 -12.89 2.38
CA LEU A 230 20.06 -11.53 2.30
C LEU A 230 20.66 -11.15 3.65
N ASN A 231 21.97 -11.00 3.64
CA ASN A 231 22.77 -10.44 4.72
C ASN A 231 23.40 -9.12 4.25
N GLU A 232 23.99 -8.39 5.20
CA GLU A 232 24.52 -7.05 4.97
C GLU A 232 25.63 -7.04 3.90
N GLN A 233 26.53 -8.03 3.93
CA GLN A 233 27.66 -8.14 2.99
C GLN A 233 27.21 -8.31 1.54
N VAL A 234 26.16 -9.10 1.30
CA VAL A 234 25.67 -9.40 -0.05
C VAL A 234 25.07 -8.14 -0.70
N VAL A 235 24.36 -7.31 0.08
CA VAL A 235 23.64 -6.14 -0.44
C VAL A 235 24.44 -4.84 -0.34
N GLU A 236 25.57 -4.82 0.37
CA GLU A 236 26.40 -3.63 0.57
C GLU A 236 26.86 -3.00 -0.75
N SER A 237 27.30 -3.84 -1.71
CA SER A 237 27.72 -3.36 -3.03
C SER A 237 26.58 -2.72 -3.84
N ASP A 238 25.36 -3.25 -3.70
CA ASP A 238 24.17 -2.70 -4.34
C ASP A 238 23.74 -1.38 -3.69
N ILE A 239 23.83 -1.30 -2.36
CA ILE A 239 23.55 -0.07 -1.60
C ILE A 239 24.53 1.03 -1.98
N GLN A 240 25.83 0.72 -2.03
CA GLN A 240 26.86 1.67 -2.44
C GLN A 240 26.60 2.21 -3.84
N ARG A 241 26.32 1.32 -4.80
CA ARG A 241 25.98 1.68 -6.18
C ARG A 241 24.73 2.54 -6.27
N HIS A 242 23.72 2.25 -5.46
CA HIS A 242 22.50 3.05 -5.36
C HIS A 242 22.78 4.47 -4.88
N ILE A 243 23.55 4.62 -3.80
CA ILE A 243 23.93 5.93 -3.27
C ILE A 243 24.70 6.72 -4.34
N GLU A 244 25.73 6.12 -4.95
CA GLU A 244 26.56 6.79 -5.96
C GLU A 244 25.73 7.28 -7.16
N GLN A 245 24.83 6.45 -7.69
CA GLN A 245 23.99 6.86 -8.83
C GLN A 245 23.02 7.98 -8.49
N VAL A 246 22.42 7.97 -7.29
CA VAL A 246 21.48 9.02 -6.89
C VAL A 246 22.15 10.39 -6.74
N PHE A 247 23.43 10.41 -6.38
CA PHE A 247 24.20 11.65 -6.21
C PHE A 247 25.06 12.03 -7.43
N GLN A 248 25.15 11.19 -8.46
CA GLN A 248 25.98 11.40 -9.66
C GLN A 248 25.67 12.72 -10.39
N ASP A 249 24.39 13.07 -10.52
CA ASP A 249 23.93 14.27 -11.24
C ASP A 249 23.75 15.50 -10.33
N ARG A 250 24.16 15.43 -9.06
CA ARG A 250 23.92 16.51 -8.08
C ARG A 250 25.11 17.44 -7.95
N PRO A 251 24.89 18.77 -7.93
CA PRO A 251 25.95 19.75 -7.70
C PRO A 251 26.30 19.84 -6.20
N LEU A 252 26.87 18.77 -5.65
CA LEU A 252 27.47 18.76 -4.31
C LEU A 252 28.99 18.93 -4.44
N SER A 253 29.62 19.57 -3.45
CA SER A 253 31.10 19.58 -3.40
C SER A 253 31.61 18.16 -3.14
N VAL A 254 32.77 17.82 -3.70
CA VAL A 254 33.37 16.48 -3.61
C VAL A 254 33.45 15.99 -2.17
N ASP A 255 33.84 16.86 -1.23
CA ASP A 255 33.94 16.51 0.19
C ASP A 255 32.58 16.14 0.80
N VAL A 256 31.51 16.87 0.46
CA VAL A 256 30.16 16.60 1.00
C VAL A 256 29.59 15.33 0.39
N HIS A 257 29.83 15.10 -0.90
CA HIS A 257 29.42 13.85 -1.54
C HIS A 257 30.08 12.66 -0.84
N LYS A 258 31.39 12.73 -0.57
CA LYS A 258 32.11 11.67 0.14
C LYS A 258 31.54 11.43 1.54
N GLU A 259 31.33 12.49 2.33
CA GLU A 259 30.76 12.39 3.68
C GLU A 259 29.35 11.77 3.67
N VAL A 260 28.48 12.16 2.72
CA VAL A 260 27.15 11.57 2.57
C VAL A 260 27.25 10.09 2.22
N THR A 261 28.07 9.73 1.24
CA THR A 261 28.20 8.34 0.79
C THR A 261 28.71 7.43 1.92
N GLU A 262 29.76 7.85 2.63
CA GLU A 262 30.32 7.07 3.75
C GLU A 262 29.32 6.91 4.90
N ALA A 263 28.62 7.98 5.27
CA ALA A 263 27.64 7.94 6.37
C ALA A 263 26.43 7.05 6.03
N LEU A 264 25.90 7.16 4.81
CA LEU A 264 24.75 6.36 4.37
C LEU A 264 25.13 4.89 4.19
N ALA A 265 26.29 4.59 3.61
CA ALA A 265 26.74 3.21 3.45
C ALA A 265 26.95 2.53 4.82
N HIS A 266 27.56 3.25 5.78
CA HIS A 266 27.79 2.73 7.12
C HIS A 266 26.50 2.48 7.91
N GLY A 267 25.54 3.42 7.85
CA GLY A 267 24.27 3.32 8.59
C GLY A 267 23.22 2.42 7.95
N ALA A 268 23.43 1.96 6.71
CA ALA A 268 22.40 1.22 5.99
C ALA A 268 22.07 -0.15 6.61
N HIS A 269 23.04 -0.83 7.24
CA HIS A 269 22.88 -2.14 7.86
C HIS A 269 22.08 -3.14 6.99
N GLY A 270 22.35 -3.14 5.68
CA GLY A 270 21.69 -3.98 4.68
C GLY A 270 20.25 -3.59 4.29
N GLN A 271 19.79 -2.38 4.63
CA GLN A 271 18.44 -1.89 4.37
C GLN A 271 18.45 -0.74 3.37
N ILE A 272 18.33 -1.04 2.07
CA ILE A 272 18.25 -0.02 1.02
C ILE A 272 17.07 0.95 1.24
N ARG A 273 15.98 0.49 1.85
CA ARG A 273 14.85 1.35 2.21
C ARG A 273 15.21 2.44 3.22
N TRP A 274 16.10 2.14 4.17
CA TRP A 274 16.60 3.14 5.11
C TRP A 274 17.37 4.22 4.36
N VAL A 275 18.23 3.80 3.42
CA VAL A 275 19.01 4.71 2.57
C VAL A 275 18.10 5.61 1.75
N ASP A 276 17.07 5.07 1.08
CA ASP A 276 16.07 5.85 0.34
C ASP A 276 15.44 6.94 1.22
N CYS A 277 15.05 6.59 2.45
CA CYS A 277 14.45 7.53 3.39
C CYS A 277 15.42 8.66 3.76
N GLN A 278 16.69 8.34 4.04
CA GLN A 278 17.68 9.36 4.38
C GLN A 278 18.01 10.23 3.18
N ILE A 279 18.17 9.63 2.00
CA ILE A 279 18.36 10.34 0.74
C ILE A 279 17.26 11.36 0.58
N GLN A 280 15.97 10.96 0.62
CA GLN A 280 14.82 11.85 0.46
C GLN A 280 14.91 13.06 1.39
N GLN A 281 15.23 12.85 2.66
CA GLN A 281 15.38 13.92 3.63
C GLN A 281 16.54 14.86 3.29
N LEU A 282 17.69 14.31 2.91
CA LEU A 282 18.85 15.10 2.51
C LEU A 282 18.57 15.94 1.26
N GLN A 283 17.70 15.46 0.36
CA GLN A 283 17.32 16.22 -0.85
C GLN A 283 16.54 17.50 -0.53
N GLU A 284 15.84 17.55 0.60
CA GLU A 284 15.09 18.73 1.04
C GLU A 284 16.00 19.81 1.66
N LEU A 285 17.27 19.48 1.94
CA LEU A 285 18.21 20.39 2.61
C LEU A 285 19.01 21.21 1.59
N GLY A 286 18.86 22.53 1.64
CA GLY A 286 19.50 23.45 0.69
C GLY A 286 20.91 23.96 1.07
N THR A 287 21.48 23.55 2.21
CA THR A 287 22.78 24.09 2.69
C THR A 287 23.71 23.00 3.19
N ARG A 288 25.04 23.19 2.98
CA ARG A 288 26.08 22.28 3.48
C ARG A 288 25.95 22.03 4.98
N THR A 289 25.77 23.08 5.77
CA THR A 289 25.65 22.95 7.23
C THR A 289 24.45 22.10 7.63
N ALA A 290 23.30 22.29 6.97
CA ALA A 290 22.11 21.48 7.26
C ALA A 290 22.33 20.00 6.91
N ILE A 291 22.97 19.72 5.76
CA ILE A 291 23.34 18.35 5.36
C ILE A 291 24.25 17.72 6.43
N LEU A 292 25.33 18.39 6.82
CA LEU A 292 26.26 17.86 7.83
C LEU A 292 25.61 17.66 9.20
N THR A 293 24.68 18.54 9.59
CA THR A 293 23.90 18.37 10.81
C THR A 293 22.96 17.17 10.72
N ALA A 294 22.33 16.94 9.57
CA ALA A 294 21.48 15.78 9.34
C ALA A 294 22.28 14.48 9.38
N LEU A 295 23.46 14.44 8.74
CA LEU A 295 24.36 13.28 8.77
C LEU A 295 24.83 12.91 10.18
N LYS A 296 24.96 13.89 11.09
CA LYS A 296 25.31 13.65 12.50
C LYS A 296 24.17 13.08 13.33
N ASN A 297 22.92 13.21 12.87
CA ASN A 297 21.73 12.79 13.58
C ASN A 297 20.93 11.77 12.73
N LEU A 298 21.64 10.91 12.01
CA LEU A 298 21.02 9.82 11.28
C LEU A 298 20.38 8.83 12.27
N PRO A 299 19.19 8.30 11.95
CA PRO A 299 18.57 7.26 12.75
C PRO A 299 19.36 5.95 12.68
N ASP A 300 19.41 5.21 13.78
CA ASP A 300 20.14 3.94 13.92
C ASP A 300 19.60 2.86 12.98
N ASP A 301 18.29 2.88 12.71
CA ASP A 301 17.63 1.92 11.83
C ASP A 301 16.34 2.47 11.17
N LEU A 302 15.64 1.60 10.45
CA LEU A 302 14.40 1.95 9.76
C LEU A 302 13.22 2.18 10.72
N GLU A 303 13.20 1.55 11.89
CA GLU A 303 12.18 1.78 12.90
C GLU A 303 12.33 3.18 13.50
N GLU A 304 13.55 3.56 13.88
CA GLU A 304 13.84 4.91 14.35
C GLU A 304 13.56 5.94 13.25
N THR A 305 13.89 5.65 11.99
CA THR A 305 13.55 6.51 10.85
C THR A 305 12.06 6.86 10.82
N TYR A 306 11.19 5.85 11.00
CA TYR A 306 9.75 6.07 11.05
C TYR A 306 9.32 6.82 12.32
N CYS A 307 9.90 6.50 13.48
CA CYS A 307 9.65 7.24 14.72
C CYS A 307 10.00 8.73 14.57
N GLN A 308 11.16 9.06 14.01
CA GLN A 308 11.57 10.43 13.75
C GLN A 308 10.63 11.13 12.75
N ALA A 309 10.19 10.43 11.70
CA ALA A 309 9.20 10.97 10.76
C ALA A 309 7.89 11.37 11.46
N LEU A 310 7.42 10.57 12.42
CA LEU A 310 6.24 10.88 13.24
C LEU A 310 6.47 12.08 14.17
N VAL A 311 7.66 12.22 14.75
CA VAL A 311 8.00 13.37 15.61
C VAL A 311 8.10 14.67 14.82
N ARG A 312 8.49 14.59 13.53
CA ARG A 312 8.55 15.76 12.62
C ARG A 312 7.18 16.27 12.19
N VAL A 313 6.13 15.46 12.34
CA VAL A 313 4.76 15.94 12.16
C VAL A 313 4.53 17.11 13.11
N ASN A 314 3.97 18.21 12.60
CA ASN A 314 3.64 19.38 13.40
C ASN A 314 2.95 18.96 14.71
N LYS A 315 3.45 19.44 15.86
CA LYS A 315 2.93 19.08 17.20
C LYS A 315 1.41 19.26 17.31
N HIS A 316 0.82 20.20 16.55
CA HIS A 316 -0.62 20.40 16.50
C HIS A 316 -1.36 19.22 15.84
N HIS A 317 -0.76 18.56 14.84
CA HIS A 317 -1.35 17.44 14.11
C HIS A 317 -0.82 16.06 14.55
N GLN A 318 0.15 16.01 15.47
CA GLN A 318 0.79 14.74 15.85
C GLN A 318 -0.22 13.76 16.47
N LYS A 319 -1.14 14.26 17.29
CA LYS A 319 -2.24 13.44 17.86
C LYS A 319 -3.22 12.97 16.79
N ASP A 320 -3.46 13.79 15.76
CA ASP A 320 -4.36 13.44 14.65
C ASP A 320 -3.72 12.38 13.75
N VAL A 321 -2.43 12.53 13.44
CA VAL A 321 -1.66 11.53 12.69
C VAL A 321 -1.57 10.22 13.47
N GLU A 322 -1.31 10.26 14.77
CA GLU A 322 -1.33 9.06 15.62
C GLU A 322 -2.71 8.40 15.64
N ALA A 323 -3.79 9.19 15.72
CA ALA A 323 -5.15 8.68 15.67
C ALA A 323 -5.48 8.06 14.31
N ILE A 324 -5.08 8.70 13.20
CA ILE A 324 -5.25 8.19 11.84
C ILE A 324 -4.46 6.89 11.67
N LEU A 325 -3.20 6.85 12.11
CA LEU A 325 -2.37 5.65 12.01
C LEU A 325 -2.92 4.50 12.85
N LYS A 326 -3.33 4.75 14.10
CA LYS A 326 -4.03 3.75 14.92
C LYS A 326 -5.31 3.26 14.25
N TRP A 327 -6.04 4.16 13.60
CA TRP A 327 -7.26 3.80 12.90
C TRP A 327 -6.99 3.04 11.59
N LEU A 328 -5.92 3.35 10.86
CA LEU A 328 -5.47 2.56 9.71
C LEU A 328 -4.97 1.17 10.15
N LEU A 329 -4.32 1.08 11.31
CA LEU A 329 -3.75 -0.17 11.82
C LEU A 329 -4.81 -1.12 12.40
N PHE A 330 -5.86 -0.57 13.00
CA PHE A 330 -6.93 -1.33 13.69
C PHE A 330 -8.31 -1.18 13.06
N GLY A 331 -8.43 -0.46 11.94
CA GLY A 331 -9.65 -0.26 11.20
C GLY A 331 -10.01 -1.50 10.40
N TYR A 332 -11.21 -2.03 10.61
CA TYR A 332 -11.73 -3.17 9.83
C TYR A 332 -11.98 -2.81 8.35
N GLU A 333 -12.11 -1.51 8.02
CA GLU A 333 -12.30 -1.00 6.65
C GLU A 333 -11.49 0.28 6.39
N GLU A 334 -11.09 0.49 5.12
CA GLU A 334 -10.36 1.68 4.67
C GLU A 334 -11.22 2.96 4.75
N LEU A 335 -10.55 4.11 4.90
CA LEU A 335 -11.19 5.44 4.95
C LEU A 335 -11.69 5.87 3.55
N LYS A 336 -12.82 5.33 3.11
CA LYS A 336 -13.50 5.82 1.90
C LYS A 336 -14.02 7.24 2.16
N LEU A 337 -13.89 8.14 1.18
CA LEU A 337 -14.41 9.52 1.27
C LEU A 337 -15.91 9.54 1.65
N GLU A 338 -16.66 8.52 1.23
CA GLU A 338 -18.09 8.33 1.54
C GLU A 338 -18.36 8.06 3.03
N LEU A 339 -17.35 7.61 3.80
CA LEU A 339 -17.46 7.36 5.24
C LEU A 339 -17.14 8.59 6.09
N LEU A 340 -16.58 9.66 5.49
CA LEU A 340 -16.25 10.90 6.20
C LEU A 340 -17.42 11.48 7.01
N PRO A 341 -18.67 11.49 6.51
CA PRO A 341 -19.78 12.02 7.29
C PRO A 341 -20.17 11.13 8.48
N GLU A 342 -20.01 9.81 8.36
CA GLU A 342 -20.23 8.90 9.48
C GLU A 342 -19.17 9.08 10.57
N ILE A 343 -17.91 9.26 10.17
CA ILE A 343 -16.79 9.54 11.07
C ILE A 343 -16.98 10.91 11.75
N LEU A 344 -17.39 11.94 11.01
CA LEU A 344 -17.67 13.28 11.54
C LEU A 344 -18.73 13.25 12.66
N ARG A 345 -19.78 12.46 12.45
CA ARG A 345 -20.87 12.27 13.43
C ARG A 345 -20.41 11.49 14.66
N ALA A 346 -19.65 10.41 14.48
CA ALA A 346 -19.10 9.64 15.60
C ALA A 346 -18.10 10.47 16.44
N ALA A 347 -17.25 11.27 15.78
CA ALA A 347 -16.34 12.21 16.43
C ALA A 347 -17.10 13.29 17.20
N SER A 348 -18.15 13.84 16.60
CA SER A 348 -19.02 14.86 17.21
C SER A 348 -19.74 14.33 18.45
N TYR A 349 -20.27 13.10 18.40
CA TYR A 349 -20.85 12.41 19.56
C TYR A 349 -19.79 12.21 20.66
N ARG A 350 -18.64 11.62 20.31
CA ARG A 350 -17.58 11.30 21.28
C ARG A 350 -16.85 12.53 21.85
N GLY A 351 -17.11 13.74 21.35
CA GLY A 351 -16.45 14.96 21.83
C GLY A 351 -15.02 15.11 21.33
N ARG A 352 -14.70 14.61 20.13
CA ARG A 352 -13.35 14.66 19.55
C ARG A 352 -13.18 15.89 18.67
N GLU A 353 -13.03 17.06 19.31
CA GLU A 353 -12.97 18.38 18.65
C GLU A 353 -11.96 18.46 17.49
N GLU A 354 -10.72 18.01 17.69
CA GLU A 354 -9.68 18.08 16.64
C GLU A 354 -9.99 17.19 15.43
N ILE A 355 -10.59 16.01 15.65
CA ILE A 355 -11.04 15.13 14.57
C ILE A 355 -12.16 15.82 13.77
N VAL A 356 -13.09 16.50 14.45
CA VAL A 356 -14.16 17.26 13.77
C VAL A 356 -13.56 18.39 12.93
N LYS A 357 -12.60 19.18 13.46
CA LYS A 357 -11.93 20.25 12.70
C LYS A 357 -11.28 19.71 11.44
N LEU A 358 -10.48 18.65 11.56
CA LEU A 358 -9.77 18.05 10.45
C LEU A 358 -10.71 17.54 9.36
N LEU A 359 -11.78 16.82 9.74
CA LEU A 359 -12.74 16.29 8.78
C LEU A 359 -13.47 17.40 8.02
N VAL A 360 -13.85 18.47 8.72
CA VAL A 360 -14.50 19.64 8.10
C VAL A 360 -13.54 20.37 7.15
N GLU A 361 -12.27 20.53 7.52
CA GLU A 361 -11.24 21.12 6.63
C GLU A 361 -10.96 20.28 5.38
N LYS A 362 -11.10 18.95 5.50
CA LYS A 362 -10.92 18.01 4.38
C LYS A 362 -12.18 17.83 3.52
N GLY A 363 -13.22 18.62 3.76
CA GLY A 363 -14.43 18.65 2.93
C GLY A 363 -15.44 17.56 3.26
N ALA A 364 -15.43 17.02 4.49
CA ALA A 364 -16.52 16.18 4.96
C ALA A 364 -17.85 16.94 4.86
N ASP A 365 -18.89 16.29 4.33
CA ASP A 365 -20.22 16.88 4.26
C ASP A 365 -20.79 17.06 5.68
N ILE A 366 -20.80 18.31 6.14
CA ILE A 366 -21.24 18.76 7.46
C ILE A 366 -22.72 18.43 7.68
N ASN A 367 -23.51 18.45 6.61
CA ASN A 367 -24.96 18.33 6.65
C ASN A 367 -25.46 16.93 6.29
N ALA A 368 -24.54 15.99 6.04
CA ALA A 368 -24.94 14.63 5.71
C ALA A 368 -25.82 14.04 6.81
N GLN A 369 -26.92 13.44 6.38
CA GLN A 369 -27.93 12.89 7.26
C GLN A 369 -27.85 11.37 7.22
N GLY A 370 -27.75 10.70 8.38
CA GLY A 370 -27.74 9.24 8.42
C GLY A 370 -27.52 8.61 9.79
N GLY A 371 -28.00 7.36 9.94
CA GLY A 371 -27.82 6.47 11.11
C GLY A 371 -28.43 6.95 12.44
N GLN A 372 -27.99 6.35 13.55
CA GLN A 372 -28.59 6.51 14.90
C GLN A 372 -28.51 7.92 15.53
N TYR A 373 -27.57 8.77 15.12
CA TYR A 373 -27.29 10.06 15.77
C TYR A 373 -27.75 11.30 14.99
N GLY A 374 -28.45 11.13 13.86
CA GLY A 374 -28.81 12.25 12.99
C GLY A 374 -27.59 12.82 12.26
N ASN A 375 -27.49 14.14 12.12
CA ASN A 375 -26.29 14.81 11.60
C ASN A 375 -25.26 15.12 12.71
N ALA A 376 -24.07 15.59 12.33
CA ALA A 376 -22.99 15.90 13.27
C ALA A 376 -23.40 16.94 14.34
N LEU A 377 -24.15 17.96 13.95
CA LEU A 377 -24.63 19.03 14.83
C LEU A 377 -25.61 18.50 15.90
N GLN A 378 -26.54 17.63 15.50
CA GLN A 378 -27.49 16.97 16.40
C GLN A 378 -26.76 16.07 17.41
N ALA A 379 -25.78 15.29 16.95
CA ALA A 379 -24.98 14.41 17.81
C ALA A 379 -24.16 15.20 18.86
N ALA A 380 -23.52 16.31 18.45
CA ALA A 380 -22.78 17.20 19.34
C ALA A 380 -23.72 17.90 20.35
N SER A 381 -24.87 18.39 19.88
CA SER A 381 -25.87 19.09 20.70
C SER A 381 -26.49 18.18 21.76
N TYR A 382 -26.81 16.92 21.40
CA TYR A 382 -27.36 15.92 22.31
C TYR A 382 -26.44 15.65 23.51
N LEU A 383 -25.13 15.59 23.28
CA LEU A 383 -24.11 15.31 24.30
C LEU A 383 -23.48 16.54 24.94
N GLY A 384 -23.98 17.73 24.64
CA GLY A 384 -23.51 18.96 25.27
C GLY A 384 -22.08 19.35 24.86
N ARG A 385 -21.65 19.03 23.63
CA ARG A 385 -20.30 19.33 23.12
C ARG A 385 -20.23 20.75 22.56
N GLU A 386 -20.19 21.74 23.46
CA GLU A 386 -20.31 23.17 23.11
C GLU A 386 -19.33 23.64 22.01
N GLU A 387 -18.04 23.34 22.14
CA GLU A 387 -17.02 23.77 21.17
C GLU A 387 -17.19 23.12 19.79
N ILE A 388 -17.69 21.88 19.76
CA ILE A 388 -18.04 21.19 18.50
C ILE A 388 -19.27 21.83 17.87
N VAL A 389 -20.28 22.20 18.67
CA VAL A 389 -21.47 22.91 18.18
C VAL A 389 -21.08 24.25 17.57
N LYS A 390 -20.25 25.05 18.26
CA LYS A 390 -19.75 26.33 17.73
C LYS A 390 -19.05 26.14 16.39
N LEU A 391 -18.10 25.22 16.32
CA LEU A 391 -17.35 24.90 15.11
C LEU A 391 -18.25 24.49 13.94
N LEU A 392 -19.20 23.58 14.16
CA LEU A 392 -20.10 23.09 13.11
C LEU A 392 -21.02 24.20 12.60
N VAL A 393 -21.56 25.05 13.50
CA VAL A 393 -22.41 26.18 13.12
C VAL A 393 -21.62 27.24 12.35
N GLU A 394 -20.39 27.57 12.79
CA GLU A 394 -19.50 28.50 12.07
C GLU A 394 -19.16 28.02 10.66
N LYS A 395 -19.10 26.70 10.46
CA LYS A 395 -18.79 26.06 9.18
C LYS A 395 -20.03 25.80 8.31
N GLY A 396 -21.21 26.31 8.71
CA GLY A 396 -22.42 26.27 7.89
C GLY A 396 -23.28 25.02 8.07
N ALA A 397 -23.21 24.37 9.23
CA ALA A 397 -24.18 23.32 9.57
C ALA A 397 -25.62 23.86 9.55
N ASP A 398 -26.54 23.12 8.94
CA ASP A 398 -27.96 23.42 8.91
C ASP A 398 -28.57 23.18 10.31
N ILE A 399 -28.86 24.28 10.97
CA ILE A 399 -29.41 24.35 12.33
C ILE A 399 -30.81 23.72 12.41
N ASN A 400 -31.58 23.80 11.32
CA ASN A 400 -32.99 23.39 11.27
C ASN A 400 -33.18 22.02 10.59
N ALA A 401 -32.10 21.31 10.27
CA ALA A 401 -32.16 19.96 9.74
C ALA A 401 -32.97 19.03 10.68
N SER A 402 -33.91 18.28 10.11
CA SER A 402 -34.89 17.49 10.84
C SER A 402 -34.94 16.04 10.36
N ARG A 403 -34.16 15.14 11.00
CA ARG A 403 -34.22 13.68 10.77
C ARG A 403 -33.47 12.78 11.80
N TRP A 404 -33.37 13.17 13.07
CA TRP A 404 -32.84 12.33 14.15
C TRP A 404 -33.84 11.39 14.89
N SER A 405 -33.74 10.07 14.74
CA SER A 405 -34.60 9.13 15.51
C SER A 405 -34.24 9.06 17.01
N ILE A 406 -34.91 9.86 17.85
CA ILE A 406 -34.81 9.86 19.33
C ILE A 406 -34.97 8.46 19.95
N TRP A 407 -35.78 7.61 19.33
CA TRP A 407 -36.24 6.33 19.91
C TRP A 407 -35.26 5.16 19.78
N GLN A 408 -34.07 5.35 19.19
CA GLN A 408 -33.04 4.30 19.07
C GLN A 408 -31.87 4.43 20.05
N CYS A 409 -31.92 5.36 21.01
CA CYS A 409 -31.01 5.30 22.16
C CYS A 409 -31.55 4.33 23.21
N SER A 410 -30.76 3.31 23.58
CA SER A 410 -31.10 2.38 24.67
C SER A 410 -31.52 3.15 25.94
N PRO A 411 -32.56 2.71 26.67
CA PRO A 411 -32.98 3.36 27.91
C PRO A 411 -31.90 3.16 28.98
N GLY A 412 -30.97 4.13 29.08
CA GLY A 412 -29.86 4.06 30.03
C GLY A 412 -28.70 5.02 29.80
N CYS A 413 -28.60 5.73 28.66
CA CYS A 413 -27.55 6.73 28.45
C CYS A 413 -27.92 8.08 29.08
N PHE A 414 -27.57 8.26 30.36
CA PHE A 414 -27.66 9.53 31.08
C PHE A 414 -26.39 10.34 30.87
N ILE A 415 -26.48 11.58 30.38
CA ILE A 415 -25.34 12.50 30.30
C ILE A 415 -25.75 13.87 30.85
N PHE A 416 -25.03 14.31 31.87
CA PHE A 416 -25.09 15.66 32.44
C PHE A 416 -24.13 16.56 31.64
N GLY A 417 -24.65 17.64 31.05
CA GLY A 417 -23.85 18.61 30.31
C GLY A 417 -24.53 19.97 30.25
N LYS A 418 -23.72 21.03 30.07
CA LYS A 418 -24.13 22.45 30.01
C LYS A 418 -24.95 22.76 28.74
N LYS A 419 -26.16 22.23 28.66
CA LYS A 419 -27.04 22.35 27.50
C LYS A 419 -27.63 23.76 27.33
N GLU A 420 -27.65 24.57 28.39
CA GLU A 420 -28.18 25.94 28.35
C GLU A 420 -27.41 26.87 27.40
N GLU A 421 -26.07 26.78 27.38
CA GLU A 421 -25.20 27.58 26.51
C GLU A 421 -25.39 27.18 25.04
N ILE A 422 -25.59 25.90 24.76
CA ILE A 422 -25.88 25.38 23.41
C ILE A 422 -27.27 25.80 22.93
N VAL A 423 -28.28 25.76 23.80
CA VAL A 423 -29.64 26.24 23.47
C VAL A 423 -29.60 27.73 23.13
N LYS A 424 -28.92 28.54 23.94
CA LYS A 424 -28.74 29.99 23.67
C LYS A 424 -28.04 30.21 22.32
N LEU A 425 -26.93 29.51 22.09
CA LEU A 425 -26.17 29.61 20.84
C LEU A 425 -27.01 29.22 19.60
N LEU A 426 -27.77 28.13 19.66
CA LEU A 426 -28.60 27.68 18.54
C LEU A 426 -29.74 28.67 18.26
N VAL A 427 -30.38 29.21 19.30
CA VAL A 427 -31.43 30.25 19.16
C VAL A 427 -30.86 31.54 18.58
N GLU A 428 -29.72 32.02 19.07
CA GLU A 428 -29.03 33.20 18.54
C GLU A 428 -28.66 33.05 17.06
N LYS A 429 -28.35 31.83 16.64
CA LYS A 429 -27.99 31.51 15.25
C LYS A 429 -29.19 31.18 14.36
N GLY A 430 -30.42 31.38 14.84
CA GLY A 430 -31.63 31.29 14.04
C GLY A 430 -32.29 29.91 14.04
N ALA A 431 -32.08 29.09 15.08
CA ALA A 431 -32.89 27.89 15.29
C ALA A 431 -34.37 28.26 15.42
N ASP A 432 -35.23 27.61 14.64
CA ASP A 432 -36.67 27.81 14.76
C ASP A 432 -37.19 27.14 16.03
N ILE A 433 -37.56 27.97 17.01
CA ILE A 433 -38.08 27.55 18.32
C ILE A 433 -39.41 26.80 18.17
N ASN A 434 -40.17 27.11 17.11
CA ASN A 434 -41.46 26.50 16.83
C ASN A 434 -41.36 25.36 15.81
N ALA A 435 -40.15 25.03 15.33
CA ALA A 435 -39.98 23.95 14.40
C ALA A 435 -40.49 22.66 15.05
N GLN A 436 -41.54 22.13 14.44
CA GLN A 436 -41.99 20.77 14.69
C GLN A 436 -40.93 19.86 14.09
N GLY A 437 -39.87 19.57 14.85
CA GLY A 437 -39.09 18.36 14.58
C GLY A 437 -40.10 17.23 14.42
N GLY A 438 -40.09 16.54 13.28
CA GLY A 438 -41.08 15.50 12.98
C GLY A 438 -40.97 14.32 13.96
N TYR A 439 -41.19 13.09 13.50
CA TYR A 439 -40.86 11.88 14.29
C TYR A 439 -39.41 11.81 14.83
N HIS A 440 -38.57 12.78 14.44
CA HIS A 440 -37.13 12.73 14.46
C HIS A 440 -36.42 14.01 14.98
N GLY A 441 -37.06 14.98 15.63
CA GLY A 441 -36.35 16.09 16.31
C GLY A 441 -35.42 17.02 15.49
N ASN A 442 -34.98 18.15 16.07
CA ASN A 442 -33.93 19.04 15.51
C ASN A 442 -32.78 19.29 16.54
N ALA A 443 -31.72 20.01 16.14
CA ALA A 443 -30.56 20.24 17.03
C ALA A 443 -30.94 21.00 18.33
N LEU A 444 -31.87 21.95 18.24
CA LEU A 444 -32.39 22.71 19.39
C LEU A 444 -33.15 21.78 20.36
N GLN A 445 -33.98 20.87 19.85
CA GLN A 445 -34.70 19.88 20.64
C GLN A 445 -33.75 18.83 21.23
N ALA A 446 -32.70 18.43 20.51
CA ALA A 446 -31.65 17.55 21.02
C ALA A 446 -30.89 18.18 22.21
N ALA A 447 -30.59 19.48 22.11
CA ALA A 447 -30.02 20.26 23.20
C ALA A 447 -31.01 20.47 24.36
N SER A 448 -32.32 20.55 24.09
CA SER A 448 -33.35 20.82 25.12
C SER A 448 -33.86 19.58 25.86
N LEU A 449 -33.36 18.38 25.52
CA LEU A 449 -33.70 17.13 26.21
C LEU A 449 -33.07 17.07 27.61
N GLU A 450 -33.87 17.39 28.63
CA GLU A 450 -33.64 17.09 30.04
C GLU A 450 -34.83 16.30 30.62
N LYS A 451 -34.55 15.30 31.46
CA LYS A 451 -35.63 14.64 32.21
C LYS A 451 -35.88 15.42 33.49
N LYS A 452 -37.14 15.78 33.77
CA LYS A 452 -37.60 16.15 35.11
C LYS A 452 -37.29 15.00 36.08
N GLN A 453 -36.55 15.28 37.16
CA GLN A 453 -36.47 14.39 38.32
C GLN A 453 -37.90 14.20 38.85
N THR A 454 -38.40 12.96 38.83
CA THR A 454 -39.59 12.54 39.59
C THR A 454 -39.14 11.85 40.86
#